data_AF-A0A2J7QTY8-F1
#
_entry.id   AF-A0A2J7QTY8-F1
#
_cell.length_a   1.000
_cell.length_b   1.000
_cell.length_c   1.000
_cell.angle_alpha   90.00
_cell.angle_beta   90.00
_cell.angle_gamma   90.00
#
_symmetry.space_group_name_H-M   'P 1'
#
loop_
_entity.id
_entity.type
_entity.pdbx_description
1 polymer ?
#
loop_
_entity_poly.entity_id
_entity_poly.type
_entity_poly.pdbx_seq_one_letter_code
_entity_poly.pdbx_strand_id
1 'polypeptide(L)'
;MSKQMVRRWCRQFSAGRQSVHDEKRSGWPSIITDDLVELVRERIMENHRVTIAEFSSHILQISRSLLHEIVTEHLLFRKLCARWVPKQLTPGHKTVHGVSIHISAVEFSWEVFNHPSYSPDLAPSDFHLFLHLKKFLSGELQRFENDREAEMIVTQWFQSQVADFYDTGIQKLVPRYDMTNVSIPVAIMLKNS
;
A
#
# COMPACT_ATOMS: atom_id res chain seq x y z
N MET A 1 -3.56 51.51 -35.39
CA MET A 1 -4.08 51.72 -34.01
C MET A 1 -5.15 52.81 -34.04
N SER A 2 -6.28 52.60 -33.35
CA SER A 2 -7.35 53.62 -33.25
C SER A 2 -6.87 54.85 -32.46
N LYS A 3 -7.34 56.06 -32.82
CA LYS A 3 -7.11 57.30 -32.06
C LYS A 3 -7.45 57.16 -30.58
N GLN A 4 -8.44 56.32 -30.25
CA GLN A 4 -8.87 56.06 -28.87
C GLN A 4 -7.82 55.26 -28.08
N MET A 5 -7.18 54.28 -28.73
CA MET A 5 -6.12 53.47 -28.12
C MET A 5 -4.85 54.28 -27.88
N VAL A 6 -4.50 55.18 -28.81
CA VAL A 6 -3.37 56.11 -28.65
C VAL A 6 -3.58 57.01 -27.42
N ARG A 7 -4.77 57.61 -27.28
CA ARG A 7 -5.11 58.45 -26.11
C ARG A 7 -5.05 57.67 -24.78
N ARG A 8 -5.51 56.42 -24.76
CA ARG A 8 -5.43 55.55 -23.57
C ARG A 8 -3.98 55.28 -23.18
N TRP A 9 -3.14 54.93 -24.14
CA TRP A 9 -1.70 54.71 -23.90
C TRP A 9 -0.99 55.98 -23.43
N CYS A 10 -1.26 57.15 -24.04
CA CYS A 10 -0.72 58.42 -23.56
C CYS A 10 -1.07 58.69 -22.09
N ARG A 11 -2.32 58.45 -21.68
CA ARG A 11 -2.73 58.59 -20.27
C ARG A 11 -1.98 57.63 -19.35
N GLN A 12 -1.78 56.37 -19.75
CA GLN A 12 -1.07 55.38 -18.93
C GLN A 12 0.42 55.71 -18.78
N PHE A 13 1.08 56.19 -19.84
CA PHE A 13 2.47 56.64 -19.77
C PHE A 13 2.62 57.91 -18.92
N SER A 14 1.71 58.88 -19.06
CA SER A 14 1.69 60.07 -18.19
C SER A 14 1.40 59.74 -16.72
N ALA A 15 0.70 58.62 -16.45
CA ALA A 15 0.46 58.10 -15.11
C ALA A 15 1.62 57.25 -14.55
N GLY A 16 2.78 57.21 -15.25
CA GLY A 16 4.00 56.57 -14.75
C GLY A 16 4.22 55.11 -15.19
N ARG A 17 3.36 54.54 -16.06
CA ARG A 17 3.63 53.22 -16.65
C ARG A 17 4.82 53.31 -17.59
N GLN A 18 5.85 52.49 -17.38
CA GLN A 18 7.06 52.47 -18.23
C GLN A 18 7.13 51.25 -19.18
N SER A 19 6.26 50.25 -19.00
CA SER A 19 6.26 49.02 -19.80
C SER A 19 5.32 49.11 -21.01
N VAL A 20 5.82 48.67 -22.17
CA VAL A 20 5.06 48.55 -23.43
C VAL A 20 4.34 47.19 -23.54
N HIS A 21 4.64 46.24 -22.67
CA HIS A 21 4.02 44.91 -22.70
C HIS A 21 2.65 44.91 -22.02
N ASP A 22 1.71 44.16 -22.59
CA ASP A 22 0.42 43.87 -21.96
C ASP A 22 0.63 43.38 -20.53
N GLU A 23 -0.12 43.93 -19.59
CA GLU A 23 -0.17 43.42 -18.22
C GLU A 23 -0.74 42.00 -18.22
N LYS A 24 -0.42 41.21 -17.19
CA LYS A 24 -1.04 39.90 -16.99
C LYS A 24 -2.56 40.08 -17.03
N ARG A 25 -3.18 39.59 -18.10
CA ARG A 25 -4.64 39.51 -18.17
C ARG A 25 -5.11 38.61 -17.04
N SER A 26 -6.13 39.03 -16.31
CA SER A 26 -6.88 38.12 -15.46
C SER A 26 -7.38 36.98 -16.36
N GLY A 27 -6.81 35.79 -16.17
CA GLY A 27 -7.26 34.60 -16.87
C GLY A 27 -8.72 34.31 -16.54
N TRP A 28 -9.36 33.51 -17.37
CA TRP A 28 -10.65 32.91 -17.01
C TRP A 28 -10.47 32.20 -15.66
N PRO A 29 -11.32 32.43 -14.64
CA PRO A 29 -11.26 31.63 -13.42
C PRO A 29 -11.27 30.14 -13.79
N SER A 30 -10.19 29.45 -13.45
CA SER A 30 -10.11 28.00 -13.62
C SER A 30 -11.30 27.37 -12.92
N ILE A 31 -11.98 26.46 -13.61
CA ILE A 31 -13.13 25.71 -13.07
C ILE A 31 -12.72 24.92 -11.80
N ILE A 32 -11.43 24.60 -11.70
CA ILE A 32 -10.80 23.94 -10.56
C ILE A 32 -10.35 25.03 -9.58
N THR A 33 -11.13 25.22 -8.51
CA THR A 33 -10.77 26.06 -7.38
C THR A 33 -10.08 25.24 -6.30
N ASP A 34 -9.20 25.85 -5.52
CA ASP A 34 -8.48 25.16 -4.43
C ASP A 34 -9.47 24.58 -3.39
N ASP A 35 -10.57 25.30 -3.11
CA ASP A 35 -11.64 24.83 -2.22
C ASP A 35 -12.28 23.52 -2.72
N LEU A 36 -12.40 23.35 -4.05
CA LEU A 36 -12.94 22.15 -4.66
C LEU A 36 -11.98 20.97 -4.49
N VAL A 37 -10.68 21.21 -4.71
CA VAL A 37 -9.63 20.20 -4.55
C VAL A 37 -9.59 19.71 -3.10
N GLU A 38 -9.69 20.64 -2.15
CA GLU A 38 -9.66 20.32 -0.72
C GLU A 38 -10.91 19.56 -0.27
N LEU A 39 -12.09 19.93 -0.76
CA LEU A 39 -13.32 19.19 -0.52
C LEU A 39 -13.23 17.75 -1.05
N VAL A 40 -12.64 17.58 -2.24
CA VAL A 40 -12.41 16.24 -2.81
C VAL A 40 -11.46 15.42 -1.95
N ARG A 41 -10.40 16.05 -1.42
CA ARG A 41 -9.43 15.42 -0.51
C ARG A 41 -10.08 14.90 0.76
N GLU A 42 -10.82 15.75 1.48
CA GLU A 42 -11.47 15.41 2.74
C GLU A 42 -12.43 14.22 2.57
N ARG A 43 -13.22 14.22 1.48
CA ARG A 43 -14.17 13.14 1.25
C ARG A 43 -13.51 11.79 0.97
N ILE A 44 -12.36 11.78 0.29
CA ILE A 44 -11.58 10.54 0.08
C ILE A 44 -10.98 10.04 1.40
N MET A 45 -10.59 10.96 2.30
CA MET A 45 -10.07 10.59 3.61
C MET A 45 -11.14 10.00 4.53
N GLU A 46 -12.37 10.50 4.49
CA GLU A 46 -13.51 9.93 5.22
C GLU A 46 -13.81 8.49 4.79
N ASN A 47 -13.77 8.22 3.48
CA ASN A 47 -13.97 6.87 2.95
C ASN A 47 -13.02 6.60 1.79
N HIS A 48 -11.87 6.01 2.12
CA HIS A 48 -10.85 5.62 1.14
C HIS A 48 -11.29 4.56 0.11
N ARG A 49 -12.51 3.99 0.24
CA ARG A 49 -13.07 2.99 -0.68
C ARG A 49 -14.14 3.55 -1.61
N VAL A 50 -14.44 4.85 -1.54
CA VAL A 50 -15.47 5.50 -2.36
C VAL A 50 -15.15 5.38 -3.84
N THR A 51 -16.15 5.05 -4.66
CA THR A 51 -16.00 5.03 -6.13
C THR A 51 -16.27 6.41 -6.74
N ILE A 52 -15.67 6.72 -7.89
CA ILE A 52 -15.93 7.98 -8.63
C ILE A 52 -17.43 8.14 -8.94
N ALA A 53 -18.15 7.04 -9.17
CA ALA A 53 -19.58 7.05 -9.44
C ALA A 53 -20.41 7.46 -8.21
N GLU A 54 -20.14 6.86 -7.05
CA GLU A 54 -20.77 7.22 -5.77
C GLU A 54 -20.39 8.65 -5.34
N PHE A 55 -19.15 9.04 -5.59
CA PHE A 55 -18.65 10.39 -5.31
C PHE A 55 -19.44 11.45 -6.10
N SER A 56 -19.63 11.21 -7.40
CA SER A 56 -20.39 12.07 -8.30
C SER A 56 -21.89 12.10 -7.98
N SER A 57 -22.48 10.99 -7.50
CA SER A 57 -23.92 10.92 -7.21
C SER A 57 -24.31 11.52 -5.86
N HIS A 58 -23.42 11.47 -4.85
CA HIS A 58 -23.80 11.82 -3.48
C HIS A 58 -23.58 13.28 -3.09
N ILE A 59 -22.59 13.99 -3.64
CA ILE A 59 -22.16 15.26 -3.00
C ILE A 59 -21.91 16.41 -3.96
N LEU A 60 -21.51 16.17 -5.20
CA LEU A 60 -21.08 17.26 -6.07
C LEU A 60 -21.52 16.98 -7.49
N GLN A 61 -22.29 17.88 -8.11
CA GLN A 61 -22.64 17.87 -9.54
C GLN A 61 -21.40 18.08 -10.44
N ILE A 62 -20.25 17.57 -10.02
CA ILE A 62 -18.99 17.53 -10.75
C ILE A 62 -19.06 16.33 -11.68
N SER A 63 -18.64 16.55 -12.91
CA SER A 63 -18.53 15.48 -13.89
C SER A 63 -17.48 14.45 -13.45
N ARG A 64 -17.71 13.18 -13.79
CA ARG A 64 -16.76 12.09 -13.49
C ARG A 64 -15.36 12.36 -14.04
N SER A 65 -15.25 13.07 -15.17
CA SER A 65 -13.98 13.45 -15.79
C SER A 65 -13.22 14.48 -14.95
N LEU A 66 -13.91 15.50 -14.43
CA LEU A 66 -13.31 16.53 -13.58
C LEU A 66 -12.89 15.95 -12.22
N LEU A 67 -13.70 15.05 -11.64
CA LEU A 67 -13.28 14.29 -10.45
C LEU A 67 -12.03 13.45 -10.70
N HIS A 68 -11.95 12.78 -11.86
CA HIS A 68 -10.78 12.01 -12.22
C HIS A 68 -9.54 12.92 -12.32
N GLU A 69 -9.63 14.05 -13.02
CA GLU A 69 -8.55 15.03 -13.14
C GLU A 69 -8.09 15.56 -11.77
N ILE A 70 -9.02 15.92 -10.88
CA ILE A 70 -8.67 16.39 -9.53
C ILE A 70 -7.98 15.29 -8.72
N VAL A 71 -8.47 14.06 -8.76
CA VAL A 71 -7.90 12.94 -8.00
C VAL A 71 -6.51 12.55 -8.53
N THR A 72 -6.33 12.48 -9.85
CA THR A 72 -5.07 11.99 -10.44
C THR A 72 -4.03 13.07 -10.65
N GLU A 73 -4.43 14.28 -11.06
CA GLU A 73 -3.49 15.35 -11.43
C GLU A 73 -3.23 16.33 -10.27
N HIS A 74 -4.26 16.68 -9.49
CA HIS A 74 -4.13 17.67 -8.42
C HIS A 74 -3.78 17.02 -7.06
N LEU A 75 -4.45 15.93 -6.70
CA LEU A 75 -4.20 15.21 -5.45
C LEU A 75 -3.14 14.10 -5.60
N LEU A 76 -2.79 13.72 -6.83
CA LEU A 76 -1.84 12.65 -7.16
C LEU A 76 -2.20 11.30 -6.50
N PHE A 77 -3.47 11.09 -6.19
CA PHE A 77 -3.95 9.84 -5.60
C PHE A 77 -3.98 8.74 -6.65
N ARG A 78 -3.54 7.55 -6.24
CA ARG A 78 -3.50 6.37 -7.10
C ARG A 78 -4.44 5.31 -6.55
N LYS A 79 -5.16 4.65 -7.45
CA LYS A 79 -5.97 3.50 -7.09
C LYS A 79 -5.06 2.34 -6.67
N LEU A 80 -5.21 1.89 -5.44
CA LEU A 80 -4.58 0.68 -4.92
C LEU A 80 -5.64 -0.41 -4.75
N CYS A 81 -5.32 -1.64 -5.13
CA CYS A 81 -6.15 -2.79 -4.82
C CYS A 81 -5.85 -3.22 -3.39
N ALA A 82 -6.88 -3.31 -2.55
CA ALA A 82 -6.72 -3.85 -1.20
C ALA A 82 -6.13 -5.26 -1.26
N ARG A 83 -5.21 -5.56 -0.35
CA ARG A 83 -4.63 -6.90 -0.23
C ARG A 83 -5.66 -7.83 0.40
N TRP A 84 -5.79 -9.04 -0.16
CA TRP A 84 -6.67 -10.05 0.42
C TRP A 84 -6.14 -10.47 1.79
N VAL A 85 -7.01 -10.43 2.81
CA VAL A 85 -6.70 -10.83 4.18
C VAL A 85 -7.39 -12.18 4.45
N PRO A 86 -6.65 -13.25 4.76
CA PRO A 86 -7.19 -14.61 4.81
C PRO A 86 -8.37 -14.88 5.73
N LYS A 87 -8.55 -14.07 6.78
CA LYS A 87 -9.65 -14.24 7.73
C LYS A 87 -9.91 -12.93 8.49
N GLN A 88 -11.16 -12.68 8.86
CA GLN A 88 -11.47 -11.65 9.86
C GLN A 88 -11.09 -12.18 11.25
N LEU A 89 -10.09 -11.58 11.88
CA LEU A 89 -9.61 -12.00 13.20
C LEU A 89 -10.61 -11.56 14.28
N THR A 90 -11.11 -12.53 15.07
CA THR A 90 -11.88 -12.28 16.30
C THR A 90 -10.96 -12.47 17.52
N PRO A 91 -11.27 -11.85 18.68
CA PRO A 91 -10.42 -11.93 19.88
C PRO A 91 -10.13 -13.36 20.36
N GLY A 92 -11.09 -14.28 20.17
CA GLY A 92 -10.98 -15.68 20.60
C GLY A 92 -10.05 -16.55 19.74
N HIS A 93 -9.59 -16.07 18.58
CA HIS A 93 -8.64 -16.83 17.78
C HIS A 93 -7.24 -16.88 18.38
N LYS A 94 -6.89 -16.06 19.38
CA LYS A 94 -5.51 -15.96 19.90
C LYS A 94 -4.99 -17.18 20.69
N THR A 95 -5.82 -18.19 20.98
CA THR A 95 -5.53 -19.15 22.06
C THR A 95 -5.34 -20.61 21.66
N VAL A 96 -5.44 -21.00 20.38
CA VAL A 96 -5.63 -22.43 20.07
C VAL A 96 -4.74 -22.90 18.94
N HIS A 97 -3.53 -23.36 19.28
CA HIS A 97 -2.76 -24.41 18.56
C HIS A 97 -1.81 -25.23 19.48
N GLY A 98 -1.73 -24.94 20.78
CA GLY A 98 -0.65 -25.41 21.67
C GLY A 98 -0.83 -26.78 22.36
N VAL A 99 -1.71 -27.69 21.93
CA VAL A 99 -1.92 -28.94 22.70
C VAL A 99 -1.15 -30.14 22.12
N SER A 100 -1.02 -30.27 20.79
CA SER A 100 -0.32 -31.42 20.17
C SER A 100 1.19 -31.22 19.96
N ILE A 101 1.66 -30.00 19.65
CA ILE A 101 3.09 -29.74 19.37
C ILE A 101 3.92 -29.74 20.66
N HIS A 102 3.32 -29.39 21.80
CA HIS A 102 4.02 -29.30 23.07
C HIS A 102 4.48 -30.65 23.62
N ILE A 103 3.77 -31.74 23.32
CA ILE A 103 4.11 -33.07 23.87
C ILE A 103 5.42 -33.60 23.25
N SER A 104 5.62 -33.44 21.94
CA SER A 104 6.84 -33.91 21.26
C SER A 104 8.04 -32.98 21.43
N ALA A 105 7.84 -31.66 21.47
CA ALA A 105 8.95 -30.72 21.68
C ALA A 105 9.62 -30.88 23.04
N VAL A 106 8.86 -31.26 24.08
CA VAL A 106 9.38 -31.55 25.42
C VAL A 106 10.29 -32.79 25.42
N GLU A 107 9.96 -33.81 24.61
CA GLU A 107 10.78 -35.03 24.46
C GLU A 107 12.15 -34.73 23.82
N PHE A 108 12.19 -33.85 22.82
CA PHE A 108 13.42 -33.45 22.14
C PHE A 108 14.14 -32.26 22.81
N SER A 109 13.63 -31.75 23.94
CA SER A 109 14.14 -30.55 24.62
C SER A 109 14.21 -29.31 23.73
N TRP A 110 13.25 -29.16 22.80
CA TRP A 110 13.17 -27.99 21.91
C TRP A 110 12.38 -26.87 22.57
N GLU A 111 12.89 -25.66 22.45
CA GLU A 111 12.14 -24.47 22.85
C GLU A 111 11.01 -24.22 21.85
N VAL A 112 9.76 -24.21 22.33
CA VAL A 112 8.59 -23.95 21.50
C VAL A 112 8.33 -22.45 21.44
N PHE A 113 8.49 -21.87 20.26
CA PHE A 113 8.18 -20.47 20.02
C PHE A 113 6.67 -20.22 20.01
N ASN A 114 6.21 -19.22 20.77
CA ASN A 114 4.79 -18.84 20.81
C ASN A 114 4.33 -18.24 19.47
N HIS A 115 3.52 -18.98 18.72
CA HIS A 115 2.96 -18.51 17.45
C HIS A 115 1.48 -18.12 17.61
N PRO A 116 1.09 -16.87 17.34
CA PRO A 116 -0.32 -16.47 17.38
C PRO A 116 -1.11 -17.19 16.29
N SER A 117 -2.36 -17.58 16.59
CA SER A 117 -3.16 -18.27 15.59
C SER A 117 -3.47 -17.38 14.40
N TYR A 118 -3.49 -17.99 13.20
CA TYR A 118 -3.79 -17.32 11.93
C TYR A 118 -2.84 -16.16 11.58
N SER A 119 -1.55 -16.31 11.92
CA SER A 119 -0.50 -15.34 11.57
C SER A 119 0.51 -15.90 10.58
N PRO A 120 0.08 -16.24 9.34
CA PRO A 120 1.02 -16.69 8.30
C PRO A 120 2.04 -15.60 7.92
N ASP A 121 1.76 -14.33 8.23
CA ASP A 121 2.69 -13.22 8.10
C ASP A 121 3.85 -13.27 9.11
N LEU A 122 3.75 -14.09 10.15
CA LEU A 122 4.78 -14.34 11.16
C LEU A 122 5.44 -15.73 11.03
N ALA A 123 5.10 -16.49 9.99
CA ALA A 123 5.72 -17.79 9.69
C ALA A 123 6.67 -17.66 8.48
N PRO A 124 8.01 -17.83 8.65
CA PRO A 124 8.96 -17.71 7.54
C PRO A 124 8.69 -18.69 6.40
N SER A 125 8.16 -19.86 6.75
CA SER A 125 7.66 -20.85 5.80
C SER A 125 6.61 -20.23 4.88
N ASP A 126 5.62 -19.51 5.41
CA ASP A 126 4.52 -18.95 4.63
C ASP A 126 4.91 -17.68 3.88
N PHE A 127 5.46 -16.67 4.56
CA PHE A 127 5.67 -15.35 3.95
C PHE A 127 6.93 -15.26 3.08
N HIS A 128 7.88 -16.20 3.22
CA HIS A 128 9.14 -16.18 2.49
C HIS A 128 9.34 -17.46 1.68
N LEU A 129 9.46 -18.63 2.32
CA LEU A 129 9.80 -19.88 1.62
C LEU A 129 8.74 -20.27 0.59
N PHE A 130 7.51 -20.50 1.02
CA PHE A 130 6.39 -20.89 0.16
C PHE A 130 5.98 -19.76 -0.77
N LEU A 131 6.21 -18.50 -0.41
CA LEU A 131 6.01 -17.38 -1.33
C LEU A 131 6.92 -17.51 -2.56
N HIS A 132 8.21 -17.78 -2.35
CA HIS A 132 9.17 -17.94 -3.44
C HIS A 132 8.97 -19.26 -4.19
N LEU A 133 8.69 -20.36 -3.49
CA LEU A 133 8.37 -21.64 -4.12
C LEU A 133 7.12 -21.53 -5.00
N LYS A 134 6.02 -20.93 -4.51
CA LYS A 134 4.81 -20.74 -5.32
C LYS A 134 5.07 -19.88 -6.54
N LYS A 135 5.91 -18.85 -6.44
CA LYS A 135 6.28 -18.02 -7.60
C LYS A 135 7.04 -18.82 -8.65
N PHE A 136 7.99 -19.65 -8.23
CA PHE A 136 8.71 -20.57 -9.10
C PHE A 136 7.73 -21.50 -9.84
N LEU A 137 6.86 -22.19 -9.08
CA LEU A 137 5.84 -23.10 -9.61
C LEU A 137 4.77 -22.41 -10.48
N SER A 138 4.52 -21.11 -10.27
CA SER A 138 3.53 -20.35 -11.06
C SER A 138 4.10 -19.81 -12.37
N GLY A 139 5.41 -19.54 -12.42
CA GLY A 139 6.10 -19.08 -13.64
C GLY A 139 6.46 -20.23 -14.57
N GLU A 140 6.78 -21.38 -13.99
CA GLU A 140 7.10 -22.62 -14.69
C GLU A 140 5.84 -23.50 -14.67
N LEU A 141 4.89 -23.24 -15.58
CA LEU A 141 3.57 -23.88 -15.65
C LEU A 141 3.68 -25.38 -16.02
N GLN A 142 4.38 -26.15 -15.19
CA GLN A 142 4.48 -27.60 -15.20
C GLN A 142 3.20 -28.12 -14.56
N ARG A 143 2.33 -28.71 -15.39
CA ARG A 143 1.45 -29.75 -14.87
C ARG A 143 2.35 -30.94 -14.58
N PHE A 144 2.54 -31.25 -13.31
CA PHE A 144 3.24 -32.46 -12.93
C PHE A 144 2.43 -33.66 -13.42
N GLU A 145 3.09 -34.58 -14.11
CA GLU A 145 2.47 -35.82 -14.57
C GLU A 145 2.32 -36.82 -13.41
N ASN A 146 3.18 -36.72 -12.39
CA ASN A 146 3.16 -37.57 -11.20
C ASN A 146 3.86 -36.93 -9.99
N ASP A 147 3.66 -37.52 -8.81
CA ASP A 147 4.23 -37.03 -7.55
C ASP A 147 5.76 -37.06 -7.51
N ARG A 148 6.42 -38.01 -8.21
CA ARG A 148 7.89 -38.11 -8.24
C ARG A 148 8.51 -36.93 -8.98
N GLU A 149 7.87 -36.52 -10.08
CA GLU A 149 8.29 -35.34 -10.85
C GLU A 149 8.15 -34.08 -9.99
N ALA A 150 7.02 -33.92 -9.29
CA ALA A 150 6.80 -32.81 -8.37
C ALA A 150 7.85 -32.80 -7.24
N GLU A 151 8.13 -33.94 -6.61
CA GLU A 151 9.13 -34.08 -5.56
C GLU A 151 10.53 -33.72 -6.06
N MET A 152 10.91 -34.21 -7.25
CA MET A 152 12.21 -33.93 -7.85
C MET A 152 12.39 -32.43 -8.11
N ILE A 153 11.39 -31.77 -8.71
CA ILE A 153 11.45 -30.35 -9.07
C ILE A 153 11.50 -29.47 -7.81
N VAL A 154 10.67 -29.78 -6.81
CA VAL A 154 10.70 -29.09 -5.52
C VAL A 154 12.05 -29.27 -4.83
N THR A 155 12.60 -30.49 -4.84
CA THR A 155 13.91 -30.79 -4.25
C THR A 155 15.04 -30.05 -4.95
N GLN A 156 15.05 -30.06 -6.28
CA GLN A 156 16.01 -29.30 -7.08
C GLN A 156 15.92 -27.80 -6.78
N TRP A 157 14.71 -27.27 -6.63
CA TRP A 157 14.51 -25.88 -6.27
C TRP A 157 15.11 -25.55 -4.89
N PHE A 158 14.89 -26.40 -3.88
CA PHE A 158 15.50 -26.24 -2.54
C PHE A 158 17.03 -26.26 -2.59
N GLN A 159 17.61 -27.19 -3.36
CA GLN A 159 19.05 -27.32 -3.52
C GLN A 159 19.68 -26.14 -4.27
N SER A 160 18.91 -25.46 -5.12
CA SER A 160 19.37 -24.26 -5.84
C SER A 160 19.42 -23.00 -4.97
N GLN A 161 18.78 -23.00 -3.79
CA GLN A 161 18.80 -21.84 -2.89
C GLN A 161 20.12 -21.78 -2.10
N VAL A 162 20.74 -20.60 -2.07
CA VAL A 162 21.91 -20.32 -1.23
C VAL A 162 21.51 -20.09 0.23
N ALA A 163 22.43 -20.27 1.18
CA ALA A 163 22.17 -20.08 2.63
C ALA A 163 21.53 -18.73 2.96
N ASP A 164 22.03 -17.65 2.35
CA ASP A 164 21.53 -16.29 2.51
C ASP A 164 20.03 -16.15 2.22
N PHE A 165 19.47 -16.98 1.35
CA PHE A 165 18.03 -16.98 1.07
C PHE A 165 17.24 -17.36 2.32
N TYR A 166 17.66 -18.40 3.04
CA TYR A 166 16.99 -18.85 4.26
C TYR A 166 17.22 -17.85 5.39
N ASP A 167 18.46 -17.38 5.56
CA ASP A 167 18.81 -16.37 6.57
C ASP A 167 18.01 -15.09 6.39
N THR A 168 17.85 -14.62 5.16
CA THR A 168 17.00 -13.46 4.84
C THR A 168 15.55 -13.68 5.29
N GLY A 169 15.02 -14.89 5.12
CA GLY A 169 13.66 -15.24 5.55
C GLY A 169 13.50 -15.18 7.06
N ILE A 170 14.47 -15.71 7.80
CA ILE A 170 14.50 -15.71 9.26
C ILE A 170 14.70 -14.29 9.81
N GLN A 171 15.64 -13.53 9.27
CA GLN A 171 15.91 -12.15 9.72
C GLN A 171 14.72 -11.21 9.51
N LYS A 172 13.86 -11.47 8.52
CA LYS A 172 12.62 -10.72 8.32
C LYS A 172 11.59 -10.93 9.44
N LEU A 173 11.76 -11.90 10.34
CA LEU A 173 10.87 -12.09 11.48
C LEU A 173 10.93 -10.94 12.47
N VAL A 174 12.13 -10.47 12.79
CA VAL A 174 12.36 -9.41 13.80
C VAL A 174 11.50 -8.18 13.51
N PRO A 175 11.61 -7.52 12.34
CA PRO A 175 10.80 -6.34 12.04
C PRO A 175 9.30 -6.64 11.93
N ARG A 176 8.90 -7.87 11.60
CA ARG A 176 7.48 -8.25 11.51
C ARG A 176 6.83 -8.37 12.88
N TYR A 177 7.55 -8.93 13.86
CA TYR A 177 7.09 -8.94 15.25
C TYR A 177 7.01 -7.52 15.82
N ASP A 178 8.01 -6.67 15.54
CA ASP A 178 7.99 -5.27 16.00
C ASP A 178 6.78 -4.51 15.45
N MET A 179 6.42 -4.69 14.17
CA MET A 179 5.21 -4.09 13.58
C MET A 179 3.91 -4.56 14.25
N THR A 180 3.85 -5.79 14.75
CA THR A 180 2.68 -6.31 15.49
C THR A 180 2.65 -5.85 16.96
N ASN A 181 3.82 -5.62 17.57
CA ASN A 181 3.97 -5.20 18.96
C ASN A 181 3.65 -3.71 19.18
N VAL A 182 3.67 -2.85 18.15
CA VAL A 182 3.21 -1.45 18.27
C VAL A 182 1.71 -1.36 18.59
N SER A 183 0.93 -2.42 18.39
CA SER A 183 -0.51 -2.47 18.77
C SER A 183 -0.82 -3.33 20.00
N ILE A 184 0.17 -3.97 20.63
CA ILE A 184 -0.04 -4.78 21.84
C ILE A 184 1.13 -4.55 22.80
N PRO A 185 0.94 -3.83 23.93
CA PRO A 185 2.02 -3.62 24.88
C PRO A 185 2.26 -4.93 25.65
N VAL A 186 3.23 -5.72 25.19
CA VAL A 186 3.80 -6.80 26.00
C VAL A 186 5.28 -6.51 26.18
N ALA A 187 5.60 -6.09 27.41
CA ALA A 187 6.96 -5.89 27.88
C ALA A 187 7.77 -7.19 27.71
N ILE A 188 8.81 -7.14 26.88
CA ILE A 188 9.87 -8.16 26.89
C ILE A 188 11.06 -7.53 27.63
N MET A 189 11.15 -7.82 28.92
CA MET A 189 12.40 -7.72 29.67
C MET A 189 13.32 -8.85 29.20
N LEU A 190 14.28 -8.54 28.33
CA LEU A 190 15.47 -9.39 28.18
C LEU A 190 16.45 -9.01 29.29
N LYS A 191 16.53 -9.85 30.33
CA LYS A 191 17.70 -9.87 31.21
C LYS A 191 18.81 -10.62 30.48
N ASN A 192 19.83 -9.88 30.08
CA ASN A 192 21.11 -10.44 29.68
C ASN A 192 21.77 -11.16 30.86
N SER A 193 22.42 -12.28 30.59
CA SER A 193 23.51 -12.83 31.39
C SER A 193 24.65 -13.18 30.45
#